data_AF-A0A2N4YQ73-F1
#
_entry.id   AF-A0A2N4YQ73-F1
#
_cell.length_a   1.000
_cell.length_b   1.000
_cell.length_c   1.000
_cell.angle_alpha   90.00
_cell.angle_beta   90.00
_cell.angle_gamma   90.00
#
_symmetry.space_group_name_H-M   'P 1'
#
loop_
_entity.id
_entity.type
_entity.pdbx_description
1 polymer ?
#
loop_
_entity_poly.entity_id
_entity_poly.type
_entity_poly.pdbx_seq_one_letter_code
_entity_poly.pdbx_strand_id
1 'polypeptide(L)'
;MKRVSQLTALALLMGLAASTTCAAETMPALTLSHLQQQHGVAIDTRLSAYYNGWPQRANGPEGHEPQALNLSARWLGAMSDDQLRAWAKQHQIQPDTPVA
;
A
#
# COMPACT_ATOMS: atom_id res chain seq x y z
N MET A 1 9.45 51.83 13.39
CA MET A 1 8.78 50.52 13.54
C MET A 1 8.89 49.72 12.23
N LYS A 2 9.98 48.96 11.98
CA LYS A 2 10.14 48.16 10.74
C LYS A 2 10.85 46.80 10.90
N ARG A 3 11.33 46.45 12.11
CA ARG A 3 12.15 45.24 12.33
C ARG A 3 11.35 43.98 12.71
N VAL A 4 10.13 44.15 13.21
CA VAL A 4 9.27 43.04 13.66
C VAL A 4 8.69 42.27 12.47
N SER A 5 8.37 42.96 11.36
CA SER A 5 7.72 42.37 10.18
C SER A 5 8.58 41.38 9.42
N GLN A 6 9.92 41.50 9.45
CA GLN A 6 10.79 40.60 8.70
C GLN A 6 11.09 39.30 9.44
N LEU A 7 11.17 39.34 10.78
CA LEU A 7 11.37 38.14 11.59
C LEU A 7 10.15 37.21 11.54
N THR A 8 8.94 37.77 11.49
CA THR A 8 7.70 36.98 11.33
C THR A 8 7.58 36.37 9.93
N ALA A 9 7.94 37.12 8.88
CA ALA A 9 7.93 36.61 7.51
C ALA A 9 8.95 35.47 7.31
N LEU A 10 10.13 35.57 7.93
CA LEU A 10 11.16 34.53 7.84
C LEU A 10 10.74 33.23 8.56
N ALA A 11 10.07 33.34 9.70
CA ALA A 11 9.54 32.18 10.44
C ALA A 11 8.45 31.41 9.66
N LEU A 12 7.58 32.13 8.93
CA LEU A 12 6.59 31.53 8.03
C LEU A 12 7.25 30.80 6.85
N LEU A 13 8.28 31.40 6.23
CA LEU A 13 9.01 30.77 5.12
C LEU A 13 9.80 29.53 5.54
N MET A 14 10.37 29.50 6.76
CA MET A 14 11.06 28.31 7.28
C MET A 14 10.09 27.20 7.75
N GLY A 15 8.87 27.56 8.15
CA GLY A 15 7.81 26.60 8.48
C GLY A 15 7.27 25.83 7.26
N LEU A 16 7.26 26.45 6.07
CA LEU A 16 6.81 25.82 4.82
C LEU A 16 7.84 24.87 4.18
N ALA A 17 9.12 24.96 4.56
CA ALA A 17 10.19 24.13 3.97
C ALA A 17 10.35 22.75 4.63
N ALA A 18 9.66 22.47 5.73
CA ALA A 18 9.81 21.23 6.51
C ALA A 18 8.90 20.07 6.03
N SER A 19 8.10 20.25 4.99
CA SER A 19 7.16 19.23 4.48
C SER A 19 7.82 18.24 3.52
N THR A 20 9.06 17.82 3.75
CA THR A 20 9.65 16.71 3.01
C THR A 20 9.14 15.40 3.61
N THR A 21 8.03 14.87 3.08
CA THR A 21 7.65 13.49 3.35
C THR A 21 8.62 12.56 2.61
N CYS A 22 9.67 12.16 3.31
CA CYS A 22 10.52 11.04 2.92
C CYS A 22 10.37 9.95 3.97
N ALA A 23 9.16 9.40 4.11
CA ALA A 23 8.97 8.14 4.83
C ALA A 23 9.04 6.99 3.81
N ALA A 24 10.26 6.64 3.40
CA ALA A 24 10.54 5.33 2.81
C ALA A 24 10.77 4.30 3.93
N GLU A 25 9.94 4.35 4.96
CA GLU A 25 10.04 3.47 6.11
C GLU A 25 9.39 2.13 5.73
N THR A 26 10.15 1.05 5.79
CA THR A 26 9.60 -0.29 5.59
C THR A 26 8.60 -0.55 6.70
N MET A 27 7.32 -0.71 6.35
CA MET A 27 6.32 -1.13 7.32
C MET A 27 6.75 -2.47 7.94
N PRO A 28 6.59 -2.65 9.26
CA PRO A 28 6.92 -3.92 9.91
C PRO A 28 6.07 -5.05 9.30
N ALA A 29 6.66 -6.23 9.14
CA ALA A 29 5.94 -7.39 8.65
C ALA A 29 4.75 -7.71 9.57
N LEU A 30 3.56 -7.86 8.99
CA LEU A 30 2.34 -8.23 9.69
C LEU A 30 2.10 -9.74 9.59
N THR A 31 1.63 -10.34 10.68
CA THR A 31 1.04 -11.68 10.62
C THR A 31 -0.37 -11.59 10.05
N LEU A 32 -0.88 -12.67 9.48
CA LEU A 32 -2.27 -12.72 9.01
C LEU A 32 -3.28 -12.38 10.13
N SER A 33 -3.03 -12.86 11.34
CA SER A 33 -3.89 -12.58 12.50
C SER A 33 -3.92 -11.09 12.86
N HIS A 34 -2.78 -10.40 12.83
CA HIS A 34 -2.73 -8.96 13.07
C HIS A 34 -3.41 -8.18 11.95
N LEU A 35 -3.20 -8.59 10.69
CA LEU A 35 -3.88 -7.98 9.55
C LEU A 35 -5.40 -8.06 9.67
N GLN A 36 -5.93 -9.24 10.04
CA GLN A 36 -7.36 -9.45 10.27
C GLN A 36 -7.90 -8.64 11.44
N GLN A 37 -7.14 -8.52 12.55
CA GLN A 37 -7.52 -7.68 13.69
C GLN A 37 -7.66 -6.20 13.34
N GLN A 38 -6.90 -5.73 12.34
CA GLN A 38 -6.95 -4.36 11.86
C GLN A 38 -7.91 -4.17 10.68
N HIS A 39 -8.71 -5.18 10.33
CA HIS A 39 -9.54 -5.17 9.13
C HIS A 39 -8.76 -4.87 7.84
N GLY A 40 -7.51 -5.33 7.78
CA GLY A 40 -6.63 -5.18 6.63
C GLY A 40 -6.90 -6.20 5.52
N VAL A 41 -6.22 -6.01 4.39
CA VAL A 41 -6.38 -6.79 3.17
C VAL A 41 -5.06 -7.43 2.78
N ALA A 42 -5.06 -8.76 2.63
CA ALA A 42 -3.92 -9.48 2.07
C ALA A 42 -3.94 -9.40 0.55
N ILE A 43 -2.80 -9.12 -0.09
CA ILE A 43 -2.69 -9.06 -1.55
C ILE A 43 -1.70 -10.12 -2.03
N ASP A 44 -2.21 -11.17 -2.69
CA ASP A 44 -1.38 -12.16 -3.35
C ASP A 44 -0.87 -11.63 -4.69
N THR A 45 0.45 -11.43 -4.77
CA THR A 45 1.14 -10.89 -5.95
C THR A 45 1.56 -11.95 -6.97
N ARG A 46 1.27 -13.23 -6.72
CA ARG A 46 1.58 -14.33 -7.64
C ARG A 46 0.63 -14.35 -8.84
N LEU A 47 0.95 -15.19 -9.82
CA LEU A 47 0.05 -15.49 -10.93
C LEU A 47 -1.28 -16.04 -10.42
N SER A 48 -2.38 -15.69 -11.09
CA SER A 48 -3.73 -16.16 -10.75
C SER A 48 -3.85 -17.67 -10.73
N ALA A 49 -3.05 -18.41 -11.50
CA ALA A 49 -3.00 -19.87 -11.42
C ALA A 49 -2.69 -20.35 -9.99
N TYR A 50 -1.67 -19.77 -9.35
CA TYR A 50 -1.27 -20.19 -8.01
C TYR A 50 -2.25 -19.72 -6.93
N TYR A 51 -2.78 -18.51 -7.08
CA TYR A 51 -3.87 -18.00 -6.27
C TYR A 51 -5.10 -18.94 -6.35
N ASN A 52 -5.45 -19.42 -7.54
CA ASN A 52 -6.62 -20.29 -7.76
C ASN A 52 -6.40 -21.75 -7.35
N GLY A 53 -5.26 -22.12 -6.77
CA GLY A 53 -5.04 -23.48 -6.26
C GLY A 53 -3.93 -24.26 -6.94
N TRP A 54 -3.34 -23.78 -8.04
CA TRP A 54 -2.23 -24.52 -8.64
C TRP A 54 -1.01 -24.51 -7.72
N PRO A 55 -0.43 -25.66 -7.36
CA PRO A 55 0.74 -25.68 -6.51
C PRO A 55 1.98 -25.24 -7.31
N GLN A 56 2.85 -24.45 -6.68
CA GLN A 56 4.12 -24.00 -7.31
C GLN A 56 5.18 -25.10 -7.37
N ARG A 57 5.01 -26.17 -6.60
CA ARG A 57 5.84 -27.37 -6.55
C ARG A 57 4.99 -28.57 -6.18
N ALA A 58 5.41 -29.78 -6.54
CA ALA A 58 4.68 -30.99 -6.17
C ALA A 58 4.41 -31.04 -4.65
N ASN A 59 3.17 -31.31 -4.26
CA ASN A 59 2.69 -31.35 -2.87
C ASN A 59 2.93 -30.04 -2.07
N GLY A 60 3.02 -28.91 -2.76
CA GLY A 60 3.14 -27.59 -2.12
C GLY A 60 1.78 -27.03 -1.67
N PRO A 61 1.79 -25.88 -0.98
CA PRO A 61 0.56 -25.17 -0.64
C PRO A 61 -0.22 -24.77 -1.89
N GLU A 62 -1.54 -24.91 -1.80
CA GLU A 62 -2.50 -24.61 -2.85
C GLU A 62 -3.40 -23.47 -2.40
N GLY A 63 -3.66 -22.51 -3.29
CA GLY A 63 -4.59 -21.43 -3.03
C GLY A 63 -3.91 -20.20 -2.41
N HIS A 64 -4.69 -19.43 -1.67
CA HIS A 64 -4.31 -18.15 -1.07
C HIS A 64 -4.84 -18.03 0.35
N GLU A 65 -4.36 -17.04 1.10
CA GLU A 65 -4.87 -16.75 2.45
C GLU A 65 -6.36 -16.35 2.43
N PRO A 66 -7.12 -16.58 3.51
CA PRO A 66 -8.53 -16.20 3.57
C PRO A 66 -8.75 -14.72 3.27
N GLN A 67 -9.69 -14.43 2.36
CA GLN A 67 -10.05 -13.07 1.93
C GLN A 67 -8.92 -12.30 1.22
N ALA A 68 -7.81 -12.96 0.87
CA ALA A 68 -6.79 -12.34 0.04
C ALA A 68 -7.36 -11.93 -1.32
N LEU A 69 -6.82 -10.86 -1.89
CA LEU A 69 -7.09 -10.42 -3.25
C LEU A 69 -5.93 -10.80 -4.15
N ASN A 70 -6.19 -11.08 -5.43
CA ASN A 70 -5.12 -11.31 -6.40
C ASN A 70 -4.82 -10.03 -7.19
N LEU A 71 -3.57 -9.56 -7.11
CA LEU A 71 -3.01 -8.52 -7.97
C LEU A 71 -1.61 -8.96 -8.41
N SER A 72 -1.55 -9.72 -9.51
CA SER A 72 -0.26 -10.26 -9.96
C SER A 72 0.71 -9.16 -10.33
N ALA A 73 1.96 -9.24 -9.85
CA ALA A 73 3.02 -8.31 -10.23
C ALA A 73 3.25 -8.26 -11.76
N ARG A 74 2.92 -9.36 -12.48
CA ARG A 74 3.01 -9.43 -13.94
C ARG A 74 1.97 -8.57 -14.66
N TRP A 75 0.89 -8.17 -14.00
CA TRP A 75 -0.13 -7.29 -14.58
C TRP A 75 0.25 -5.81 -14.48
N LEU A 76 1.09 -5.44 -13.51
CA LEU A 76 1.42 -4.04 -13.23
C LEU A 76 2.01 -3.30 -14.43
N GLY A 77 2.83 -3.97 -15.26
CA GLY A 77 3.36 -3.37 -16.49
C GLY A 77 2.34 -3.14 -17.60
N ALA A 78 1.15 -3.75 -17.50
CA ALA A 78 0.06 -3.63 -18.46
C ALA A 78 -1.15 -2.85 -17.89
N MET A 79 -1.09 -2.43 -16.62
CA MET A 79 -2.13 -1.65 -15.95
C MET A 79 -1.72 -0.18 -15.88
N SER A 80 -2.62 0.71 -16.31
CA SER A 80 -2.46 2.13 -16.04
C SER A 80 -2.79 2.47 -14.58
N ASP A 81 -2.35 3.64 -14.13
CA ASP A 81 -2.69 4.13 -12.78
C ASP A 81 -4.21 4.24 -12.56
N ASP A 82 -4.98 4.60 -13.59
CA ASP A 82 -6.44 4.65 -13.51
C ASP A 82 -7.05 3.26 -13.34
N GLN A 83 -6.52 2.25 -14.04
CA GLN A 83 -6.96 0.86 -13.87
C GLN A 83 -6.60 0.32 -12.48
N LEU A 84 -5.41 0.66 -11.96
CA LEU A 84 -5.01 0.29 -10.62
C LEU A 84 -5.88 0.97 -9.54
N ARG A 85 -6.18 2.27 -9.71
CA ARG A 85 -7.14 2.99 -8.84
C ARG A 85 -8.54 2.37 -8.90
N ALA A 86 -9.02 2.04 -10.09
CA ALA A 86 -10.33 1.40 -10.26
C ALA A 86 -10.38 0.03 -9.59
N TRP A 87 -9.31 -0.77 -9.71
CA TRP A 87 -9.16 -2.05 -9.02
C TRP A 87 -9.20 -1.87 -7.50
N ALA A 88 -8.41 -0.97 -6.93
CA ALA A 88 -8.41 -0.69 -5.49
C ALA A 88 -9.81 -0.26 -4.99
N LYS A 89 -10.49 0.62 -5.75
CA LYS A 89 -11.86 1.05 -5.44
C LYS A 89 -12.88 -0.09 -5.49
N GLN A 90 -12.80 -0.96 -6.50
CA GLN A 90 -13.67 -2.15 -6.61
C GLN A 90 -13.53 -3.06 -5.40
N HIS A 91 -12.31 -3.14 -4.84
CA HIS A 91 -11.98 -3.94 -3.68
C HIS A 91 -12.07 -3.19 -2.34
N GLN A 92 -12.63 -1.97 -2.35
CA GLN A 92 -12.83 -1.14 -1.15
C GLN A 92 -11.54 -0.83 -0.37
N ILE A 93 -10.39 -0.84 -1.04
CA ILE A 93 -9.10 -0.47 -0.45
C ILE A 93 -9.03 1.05 -0.37
N GLN A 94 -8.95 1.56 0.86
CA GLN A 94 -8.80 2.98 1.16
C GLN A 94 -7.32 3.33 1.43
N PRO A 95 -6.91 4.61 1.37
CA PRO A 95 -5.53 5.01 1.57
C PRO A 95 -4.91 4.59 2.92
N ASP A 96 -5.74 4.39 3.93
CA ASP A 96 -5.37 3.97 5.29
C ASP A 96 -5.64 2.48 5.57
N THR A 97 -6.18 1.73 4.60
CA THR A 97 -6.40 0.29 4.74
C THR A 97 -5.04 -0.41 4.89
N PRO A 98 -4.82 -1.17 5.99
CA PRO A 98 -3.61 -1.96 6.13
C PRO A 98 -3.55 -3.02 5.03
N VAL A 99 -2.43 -3.08 4.31
CA VAL A 99 -2.17 -4.08 3.26
C VAL A 99 -0.90 -4.85 3.57
N ALA A 100 -0.90 -6.16 3.28
CA ALA A 100 0.25 -7.05 3.45
C ALA A 100 0.34 -8.07 2.32
#